data_AF-A0A2G6IP37-F1
#
_entry.id   AF-A0A2G6IP37-F1
#
_cell.length_a   1.000
_cell.length_b   1.000
_cell.length_c   1.000
_cell.angle_alpha   90.00
_cell.angle_beta   90.00
_cell.angle_gamma   90.00
#
_symmetry.space_group_name_H-M   'P 1'
#
loop_
_entity.id
_entity.type
_entity.pdbx_description
1 polymer ?
#
loop_
_entity_poly.entity_id
_entity_poly.type
_entity_poly.pdbx_seq_one_letter_code
_entity_poly.pdbx_strand_id
1 'polypeptide(L)'
;MSGLRRVYLGFAIIGAVVPMIYFAQWFGEYGVSLSGLIEGWRANAASRGAAMDRLMSGIALTVWILAETSVRRNWSALWAIPATFCIGVSCGLPLYLFLRTRPV
;
A
#
# COMPACT_ATOMS: atom_id res chain seq x y z
N MET A 1 -7.88 22.63 -3.61
CA MET A 1 -7.11 21.37 -3.83
C MET A 1 -6.98 21.16 -5.34
N SER A 2 -5.77 20.98 -5.87
CA SER A 2 -5.59 20.67 -7.31
C SER A 2 -6.36 19.40 -7.69
N GLY A 3 -6.88 19.32 -8.92
CA GLY A 3 -7.62 18.17 -9.43
C GLY A 3 -6.85 16.86 -9.28
N LEU A 4 -5.55 16.88 -9.59
CA LEU A 4 -4.65 15.73 -9.47
C LEU A 4 -4.56 15.17 -8.04
N ARG A 5 -4.56 16.07 -7.04
CA ARG A 5 -4.49 15.69 -5.63
C ARG A 5 -5.79 14.97 -5.18
N ARG A 6 -6.95 15.36 -5.70
CA ARG A 6 -8.22 14.63 -5.45
C ARG A 6 -8.20 13.24 -6.07
N VAL A 7 -7.63 13.11 -7.27
CA VAL A 7 -7.47 11.81 -7.95
C VAL A 7 -6.59 10.87 -7.13
N TYR A 8 -5.44 11.33 -6.62
CA TYR A 8 -4.59 10.52 -5.74
C TYR A 8 -5.29 10.12 -4.46
N LEU A 9 -6.05 11.02 -3.83
CA LEU A 9 -6.83 10.66 -2.64
C LEU A 9 -7.89 9.59 -2.96
N GLY A 10 -8.60 9.72 -4.08
CA GLY A 10 -9.56 8.73 -4.54
C GLY A 10 -8.92 7.36 -4.75
N PHE A 11 -7.77 7.31 -5.43
CA PHE A 11 -7.02 6.06 -5.60
C PHE A 11 -6.49 5.48 -4.29
N ALA A 12 -6.08 6.30 -3.32
CA ALA A 12 -5.68 5.82 -2.01
C ALA A 12 -6.83 5.17 -1.26
N ILE A 13 -8.03 5.76 -1.31
CA ILE A 13 -9.23 5.19 -0.68
C ILE A 13 -9.62 3.88 -1.36
N ILE A 14 -9.72 3.86 -2.69
CA ILE A 14 -10.07 2.64 -3.44
C ILE A 14 -9.02 1.54 -3.20
N GLY A 15 -7.74 1.93 -3.26
CA GLY A 15 -6.60 1.04 -3.02
C GLY A 15 -6.52 0.52 -1.59
N ALA A 16 -7.23 1.12 -0.63
CA ALA A 16 -7.39 0.62 0.73
C ALA A 16 -8.62 -0.27 0.90
N VAL A 17 -9.76 0.17 0.38
CA VAL A 17 -11.05 -0.51 0.55
C VAL A 17 -11.07 -1.85 -0.19
N VAL A 18 -10.66 -1.86 -1.46
CA VAL A 18 -10.76 -3.07 -2.30
C VAL A 18 -9.96 -4.25 -1.73
N PRO A 19 -8.67 -4.10 -1.36
CA PRO A 19 -7.92 -5.21 -0.75
C PRO A 19 -8.50 -5.66 0.59
N MET A 20 -8.99 -4.73 1.42
CA MET A 20 -9.56 -5.06 2.72
C MET A 20 -10.86 -5.85 2.64
N ILE A 21 -11.68 -5.65 1.60
CA ILE A 21 -12.87 -6.49 1.35
C ILE A 21 -12.46 -7.96 1.14
N TYR A 22 -11.47 -8.21 0.29
CA TYR A 22 -11.00 -9.58 0.04
C TYR A 22 -10.34 -10.21 1.28
N PHE A 23 -9.59 -9.44 2.06
CA PHE A 23 -9.06 -9.93 3.34
C PHE A 23 -10.17 -10.26 4.33
N ALA A 24 -11.20 -9.40 4.45
CA ALA A 24 -12.32 -9.65 5.34
C ALA A 24 -13.12 -10.90 4.95
N GLN A 25 -13.34 -11.12 3.64
CA GLN A 25 -13.95 -12.35 3.13
C GLN A 25 -13.13 -13.58 3.50
N TRP A 26 -11.82 -13.54 3.24
CA TRP A 26 -10.93 -14.64 3.58
C TRP A 26 -10.90 -14.91 5.10
N PHE A 27 -10.85 -13.88 5.95
CA PHE A 27 -10.91 -14.05 7.40
C PHE A 27 -12.26 -14.58 7.89
N GLY A 28 -13.35 -14.28 7.19
CA GLY A 28 -14.67 -14.85 7.46
C GLY A 28 -14.74 -16.35 7.18
N GLU A 29 -14.02 -16.83 6.17
CA GLU A 29 -14.01 -18.24 5.76
C GLU A 29 -12.98 -19.08 6.52
N TYR A 30 -11.78 -18.55 6.75
CA TYR A 30 -10.63 -19.29 7.30
C TYR A 30 -10.24 -18.90 8.73
N GLY A 31 -10.91 -17.91 9.31
CA GLY A 31 -10.57 -17.34 10.60
C GLY A 31 -9.32 -16.45 10.58
N VAL A 32 -9.08 -15.72 11.67
CA VAL A 32 -7.91 -14.82 11.78
C VAL A 32 -6.64 -15.63 12.07
N SER A 33 -5.92 -16.01 11.01
CA SER A 33 -4.63 -16.70 11.12
C SER A 33 -3.59 -16.10 10.17
N LEU A 34 -2.47 -15.63 10.73
CA LEU A 34 -1.38 -15.07 9.93
C LEU A 34 -0.67 -16.16 9.10
N SER A 35 -0.51 -17.36 9.67
CA SER A 35 0.04 -18.52 8.98
C SER A 35 -0.82 -18.95 7.78
N GLY A 36 -2.14 -19.05 7.96
CA GLY A 36 -3.06 -19.41 6.87
C GLY A 36 -3.07 -18.38 5.74
N LEU A 37 -2.88 -17.10 6.07
CA LEU A 37 -2.84 -16.03 5.09
C LEU A 37 -1.56 -16.09 4.23
N ILE A 38 -0.42 -16.45 4.85
CA ILE A 38 0.84 -16.75 4.14
C ILE A 38 0.69 -17.99 3.25
N GLU A 39 0.00 -19.03 3.72
CA GLU A 39 -0.29 -20.21 2.91
C GLU A 39 -1.17 -19.86 1.70
N GLY A 40 -2.20 -19.04 1.89
CA GLY A 40 -3.06 -18.53 0.81
C GLY A 40 -2.28 -17.76 -0.25
N TRP A 41 -1.33 -16.91 0.15
CA TRP A 41 -0.43 -16.23 -0.79
C TRP A 41 0.54 -17.16 -1.51
N ARG A 42 0.78 -18.35 -0.96
CA ARG A 42 1.67 -19.37 -1.54
C ARG A 42 0.89 -20.53 -2.17
N ALA A 43 -0.42 -20.46 -2.27
CA ALA A 43 -1.28 -21.56 -2.71
C ALA A 43 -0.93 -22.06 -4.11
N ASN A 44 -0.47 -21.18 -5.01
CA ASN A 44 -0.03 -21.54 -6.36
C ASN A 44 1.03 -20.55 -6.90
N ALA A 45 1.57 -20.84 -8.09
CA ALA A 45 2.60 -20.00 -8.70
C ALA A 45 2.12 -18.57 -9.00
N ALA A 46 0.87 -18.41 -9.44
CA ALA A 46 0.31 -17.10 -9.79
C ALA A 46 0.10 -16.19 -8.56
N SER A 47 -0.52 -16.72 -7.50
CA SER A 47 -0.70 -16.02 -6.21
C SER A 47 0.64 -15.63 -5.59
N ARG A 48 1.62 -16.53 -5.63
CA ARG A 48 2.99 -16.28 -5.16
C ARG A 48 3.66 -15.19 -5.97
N GLY A 49 3.55 -15.22 -7.30
CA GLY A 49 4.04 -14.17 -8.19
C GLY A 49 3.45 -12.80 -7.84
N ALA A 50 2.12 -12.71 -7.67
CA ALA A 50 1.44 -11.49 -7.29
C ALA A 50 1.83 -10.98 -5.88
N ALA A 51 2.14 -11.88 -4.94
CA ALA A 51 2.64 -11.49 -3.61
C ALA A 51 4.07 -10.93 -3.69
N MET A 52 4.95 -11.56 -4.47
CA MET A 52 6.32 -11.10 -4.66
C MET A 52 6.40 -9.76 -5.42
N ASP A 53 5.55 -9.56 -6.43
CA ASP A 53 5.43 -8.28 -7.15
C ASP A 53 5.08 -7.12 -6.20
N ARG A 54 4.09 -7.35 -5.33
CA ARG A 54 3.70 -6.38 -4.29
C ARG A 54 4.82 -6.11 -3.29
N LEU A 55 5.57 -7.14 -2.88
CA LEU A 55 6.71 -6.95 -1.97
C LEU A 55 7.82 -6.10 -2.62
N MET A 56 8.21 -6.41 -3.85
CA MET A 56 9.24 -5.64 -4.57
C MET A 56 8.82 -4.19 -4.78
N SER A 57 7.57 -3.97 -5.19
CA SER A 57 7.01 -2.63 -5.33
C SER A 57 6.98 -1.85 -4.01
N GLY A 58 6.64 -2.52 -2.90
CA GLY A 58 6.63 -1.91 -1.57
C GLY A 58 8.03 -1.52 -1.07
N ILE A 59 9.03 -2.36 -1.33
CA ILE A 59 10.44 -2.07 -1.00
C ILE A 59 10.93 -0.86 -1.81
N ALA A 60 10.71 -0.87 -3.13
CA ALA A 60 11.10 0.23 -4.00
C ALA A 60 10.45 1.55 -3.58
N LEU A 61 9.14 1.52 -3.26
CA LEU A 61 8.42 2.69 -2.75
C LEU A 61 8.99 3.18 -1.41
N THR A 62 9.31 2.27 -0.49
CA THR A 62 9.89 2.63 0.81
C THR A 62 11.24 3.33 0.64
N VAL A 63 12.12 2.79 -0.21
CA VAL A 63 13.40 3.43 -0.52
C VAL A 63 13.19 4.82 -1.10
N TRP A 64 12.23 4.98 -2.02
CA TRP A 64 11.88 6.29 -2.60
C TRP A 64 11.38 7.28 -1.55
N ILE A 65 10.44 6.87 -0.68
CA ILE A 65 9.89 7.72 0.39
C ILE A 65 11.03 8.22 1.30
N LEU A 66 11.93 7.32 1.70
CA LEU A 66 13.06 7.67 2.57
C LEU A 66 14.03 8.64 1.89
N ALA A 67 14.39 8.38 0.63
CA ALA A 67 15.27 9.23 -0.16
C ALA A 67 14.68 10.63 -0.40
N GLU A 68 13.39 10.74 -0.68
CA GLU A 68 12.76 12.05 -0.89
C GLU A 68 12.51 12.79 0.43
N THR A 69 12.17 12.08 1.51
CA THR A 69 11.99 12.69 2.84
C THR A 69 13.29 13.28 3.37
N SER A 70 14.44 12.66 3.10
CA SER A 70 15.74 13.18 3.53
C SER A 70 16.10 14.52 2.85
N VAL A 71 15.70 14.70 1.59
CA VAL A 71 15.96 15.93 0.82
C VAL A 71 14.91 17.01 1.09
N ARG A 72 13.62 16.68 0.99
CA ARG A 72 12.52 17.65 1.13
C ARG A 72 12.09 17.92 2.57
N ARG A 73 12.60 17.15 3.54
CA ARG A 73 12.19 17.17 4.96
C ARG A 73 10.68 17.07 5.18
N ASN A 74 9.97 16.42 4.27
CA ASN A 74 8.54 16.21 4.36
C ASN A 74 8.22 14.98 5.22
N TRP A 75 8.33 15.12 6.53
CA TRP A 75 8.09 14.04 7.51
C TRP A 75 6.69 13.43 7.41
N SER A 76 5.71 14.19 6.90
CA SER A 76 4.35 13.66 6.71
C SER A 76 4.30 12.53 5.68
N ALA A 77 5.23 12.49 4.72
CA ALA A 77 5.28 11.45 3.69
C ALA A 77 5.66 10.07 4.25
N LEU A 78 6.28 10.00 5.44
CA LEU A 78 6.61 8.74 6.11
C LEU A 78 5.36 7.91 6.46
N TRP A 79 4.20 8.54 6.63
CA TRP A 79 2.93 7.83 6.84
C TRP A 79 2.53 6.92 5.67
N ALA A 80 3.09 7.12 4.48
CA ALA A 80 2.87 6.22 3.35
C ALA A 80 3.55 4.84 3.54
N ILE A 81 4.59 4.74 4.38
CA ILE A 81 5.27 3.47 4.66
C ILE A 81 4.35 2.49 5.41
N PRO A 82 3.78 2.83 6.59
CA PRO A 82 2.83 1.94 7.25
C PRO A 82 1.59 1.68 6.40
N ALA A 83 1.11 2.66 5.61
CA ALA A 83 0.02 2.41 4.66
C ALA A 83 0.38 1.36 3.59
N THR A 84 1.63 1.33 3.12
CA THR A 84 2.11 0.36 2.13
C THR A 84 2.11 -1.07 2.67
N PHE A 85 2.55 -1.28 3.92
CA PHE A 85 2.69 -2.61 4.50
C PHE A 85 1.44 -3.11 5.23
N CYS A 86 0.68 -2.22 5.88
CA CYS A 86 -0.53 -2.59 6.62
C CYS A 86 -1.77 -2.70 5.73
N ILE A 87 -1.81 -1.94 4.63
CA ILE A 87 -2.99 -1.91 3.73
C ILE A 87 -2.62 -2.49 2.37
N GLY A 88 -1.52 -2.01 1.80
CA GLY A 88 -1.00 -2.45 0.51
C GLY A 88 -0.39 -1.32 -0.30
N VAL A 89 0.47 -1.69 -1.26
CA VAL A 89 1.14 -0.74 -2.17
C VAL A 89 0.13 0.10 -2.97
N SER A 90 -1.03 -0.47 -3.29
CA SER A 90 -2.15 0.21 -3.95
C SER A 90 -2.71 1.39 -3.17
N CYS A 91 -2.59 1.39 -1.83
CA CYS A 91 -2.95 2.53 -0.98
C CYS A 91 -1.72 3.42 -0.73
N GLY A 92 -0.57 2.81 -0.44
CA GLY A 92 0.65 3.52 -0.06
C GLY A 92 1.18 4.50 -1.12
N LEU A 93 1.24 4.06 -2.38
CA LEU A 93 1.73 4.90 -3.49
C LEU A 93 0.84 6.14 -3.73
N PRO A 94 -0.48 6.02 -3.94
CA PRO A 94 -1.31 7.20 -4.13
C PRO A 94 -1.39 8.10 -2.90
N LEU A 95 -1.35 7.54 -1.68
CA LEU A 95 -1.26 8.33 -0.45
C LEU A 95 0.05 9.14 -0.42
N TYR A 96 1.17 8.52 -0.80
CA TYR A 96 2.45 9.22 -0.92
C TYR A 96 2.37 10.39 -1.91
N LEU A 97 1.83 10.16 -3.11
CA LEU A 97 1.67 11.20 -4.13
C LEU A 97 0.76 12.35 -3.66
N PHE A 98 -0.30 12.04 -2.91
CA PHE A 98 -1.16 13.04 -2.28
C PHE A 98 -0.41 13.92 -1.27
N LEU A 99 0.43 13.30 -0.43
CA LEU A 99 1.22 14.02 0.59
C LEU A 99 2.36 14.82 -0.03
N ARG A 100 2.97 14.31 -1.11
CA ARG A 100 4.02 14.97 -1.89
C ARG A 100 3.53 16.21 -2.64
N THR A 101 2.30 16.20 -3.15
CA THR A 101 1.72 17.31 -3.93
C THR A 101 1.16 18.46 -3.06
N ARG A 102 1.39 18.42 -1.75
CA ARG A 102 1.09 19.55 -0.87
C ARG A 102 2.07 20.70 -1.17
N PRO A 103 1.59 21.94 -1.35
CA PRO A 103 2.48 23.10 -1.37
C PRO A 103 3.23 23.14 -0.04
N VAL A 104 4.55 23.25 -0.11
CA VAL A 104 5.43 23.45 1.06
C VAL A 104 5.46 24.94 1.37
#